data_AF-A0A0S8BXS2-F1
#
_entry.id   AF-A0A0S8BXS2-F1
#
_cell.length_a   1.000
_cell.length_b   1.000
_cell.length_c   1.000
_cell.angle_alpha   90.00
_cell.angle_beta   90.00
_cell.angle_gamma   90.00
#
_symmetry.space_group_name_H-M   'P 1'
#
loop_
_entity.id
_entity.type
_entity.pdbx_description
1 polymer ?
#
loop_
_entity_poly.entity_id
_entity_poly.type
_entity_poly.pdbx_seq_one_letter_code
_entity_poly.pdbx_strand_id
1 'polypeptide(L)'
;MEQLEQRIAIKYHLTPFDQEDTARYITFRQEKAGAKKSVFTSVALERIYEITEGVPRKINNLCDLSLLVGFSKNGKMIDPQIIEDIISDGALL
;
A
#
# COMPACT_ATOMS: atom_id res chain seq x y z
N MET A 1 -2.22 -11.29 29.56
CA MET A 1 -3.14 -10.56 28.65
C MET A 1 -4.62 -10.97 28.82
N GLU A 2 -5.00 -11.81 29.80
CA GLU A 2 -6.37 -12.33 29.93
C GLU A 2 -7.45 -11.30 30.27
N GLN A 3 -7.15 -10.26 31.07
CA GLN A 3 -8.17 -9.28 31.49
C GLN A 3 -8.70 -8.38 30.35
N LEU A 4 -7.90 -8.15 29.29
CA LEU A 4 -8.31 -7.37 28.13
C LEU A 4 -9.13 -8.21 27.15
N GLU A 5 -8.73 -9.48 26.98
CA GLU A 5 -9.42 -10.46 26.14
C GLU A 5 -10.88 -10.68 26.60
N GLN A 6 -11.13 -10.67 27.92
CA GLN A 6 -12.47 -10.82 28.49
C GLN A 6 -13.44 -9.66 28.20
N ARG A 7 -12.95 -8.52 27.67
CA ARG A 7 -13.77 -7.33 27.36
C ARG A 7 -14.01 -7.11 25.87
N ILE A 8 -13.45 -7.97 25.01
CA ILE A 8 -13.63 -7.89 23.55
C ILE A 8 -14.54 -9.04 23.14
N ALA A 9 -15.84 -8.75 23.02
CA ALA A 9 -16.85 -9.76 22.71
C ALA A 9 -16.78 -10.30 21.27
N ILE A 10 -16.16 -9.56 20.34
CA ILE A 10 -16.06 -9.93 18.92
C ILE A 10 -14.62 -9.74 18.46
N LYS A 11 -14.04 -10.82 17.94
CA LYS A 11 -12.77 -10.80 17.20
C LYS A 11 -13.08 -11.20 15.76
N TYR A 12 -12.75 -10.33 14.81
CA TYR A 12 -12.89 -10.61 13.39
C TYR A 12 -11.51 -10.50 12.73
N HIS A 13 -11.18 -11.49 11.91
CA HIS A 13 -9.96 -11.46 11.10
C HIS A 13 -10.32 -11.00 9.70
N LEU A 14 -9.89 -9.79 9.34
CA LEU A 14 -10.03 -9.31 7.97
C LEU A 14 -9.00 -10.04 7.11
N THR A 15 -9.48 -10.69 6.05
CA THR A 15 -8.61 -11.30 5.06
C THR A 15 -7.85 -10.21 4.28
N PRO A 16 -6.61 -10.46 3.87
CA PRO A 16 -5.91 -9.59 2.93
C PRO A 16 -6.70 -9.40 1.64
N PHE A 17 -6.47 -8.29 0.96
CA PHE A 17 -7.04 -8.03 -0.36
C PHE A 17 -6.44 -8.97 -1.40
N ASP A 18 -7.21 -9.28 -2.45
CA ASP A 18 -6.62 -9.82 -3.67
C ASP A 18 -5.94 -8.69 -4.49
N GLN A 19 -5.39 -9.06 -5.65
CA GLN A 19 -4.69 -8.12 -6.53
C GLN A 19 -5.61 -6.99 -7.03
N GLU A 20 -6.86 -7.32 -7.38
CA GLU A 20 -7.81 -6.37 -7.92
C GLU A 20 -8.31 -5.41 -6.82
N ASP A 21 -8.64 -5.96 -5.63
CA ASP A 21 -8.99 -5.19 -4.45
C ASP A 21 -7.85 -4.30 -3.97
N THR A 22 -6.60 -4.75 -4.08
CA THR A 22 -5.42 -3.93 -3.75
C THR A 22 -5.34 -2.72 -4.67
N ALA A 23 -5.49 -2.90 -5.98
CA ALA A 23 -5.49 -1.80 -6.95
C ALA A 23 -6.68 -0.84 -6.74
N ARG A 24 -7.88 -1.39 -6.50
CA ARG A 24 -9.07 -0.59 -6.16
C ARG A 24 -8.88 0.20 -4.87
N TYR A 25 -8.31 -0.42 -3.85
CA TYR A 25 -8.05 0.18 -2.55
C TYR A 25 -7.10 1.37 -2.66
N ILE A 26 -5.98 1.22 -3.38
CA ILE A 26 -5.00 2.28 -3.61
C ILE A 26 -5.65 3.43 -4.39
N THR A 27 -6.38 3.12 -5.47
CA THR A 27 -7.05 4.13 -6.30
C THR A 27 -8.09 4.90 -5.49
N PHE A 28 -8.95 4.21 -4.74
CA PHE A 28 -9.94 4.82 -3.86
C PHE A 28 -9.30 5.76 -2.82
N ARG A 29 -8.19 5.34 -2.21
CA ARG A 29 -7.45 6.17 -1.25
C ARG A 29 -6.91 7.45 -1.90
N GLN A 30 -6.39 7.36 -3.11
CA GLN A 30 -5.91 8.52 -3.86
C GLN A 30 -7.03 9.47 -4.25
N GLU A 31 -8.17 8.95 -4.70
CA GLU A 31 -9.36 9.76 -4.98
C GLU A 31 -9.85 10.50 -3.74
N LYS A 32 -9.86 9.84 -2.57
CA LYS A 32 -10.20 10.48 -1.28
C LYS A 32 -9.19 11.55 -0.86
N ALA A 33 -7.93 11.43 -1.29
CA ALA A 33 -6.92 12.47 -1.12
C ALA A 33 -7.02 13.61 -2.16
N GLY A 34 -7.97 13.54 -3.11
CA GLY A 34 -8.20 14.56 -4.13
C GLY A 34 -7.49 14.33 -5.46
N ALA A 35 -6.83 13.18 -5.64
CA ALA A 35 -6.24 12.82 -6.93
C ALA A 35 -7.35 12.51 -7.96
N LYS A 36 -7.23 13.07 -9.17
CA LYS A 36 -8.19 12.80 -10.27
C LYS A 36 -7.85 11.54 -11.07
N LYS A 37 -6.62 11.07 -10.94
CA LYS A 37 -6.08 9.88 -11.61
C LYS A 37 -5.07 9.25 -10.66
N SER A 38 -4.93 7.93 -10.75
CA SER A 38 -3.87 7.25 -10.03
C SER A 38 -2.51 7.75 -10.51
N VAL A 39 -1.62 8.03 -9.56
CA VAL A 39 -0.20 8.33 -9.86
C VAL A 39 0.65 7.06 -9.89
N PHE A 40 0.08 5.88 -9.65
CA PHE A 40 0.76 4.60 -9.83
C PHE A 40 0.44 4.02 -11.21
N THR A 41 1.45 3.47 -11.88
CA THR A 41 1.27 2.64 -13.07
C THR A 41 0.60 1.31 -12.70
N SER A 42 -0.06 0.64 -13.65
CA SER A 42 -0.64 -0.68 -13.42
C SER A 42 0.40 -1.68 -12.93
N VAL A 43 1.58 -1.71 -13.55
CA VAL A 43 2.68 -2.61 -13.17
C VAL A 43 3.20 -2.30 -11.76
N ALA A 44 3.20 -1.03 -11.32
CA ALA A 44 3.53 -0.69 -9.94
C ALA A 44 2.48 -1.23 -8.95
N LEU A 45 1.19 -1.16 -9.29
CA LEU A 45 0.12 -1.72 -8.45
C LEU A 45 0.22 -3.24 -8.32
N GLU A 46 0.52 -3.93 -9.42
CA GLU A 46 0.79 -5.38 -9.40
C GLU A 46 1.96 -5.70 -8.48
N ARG A 47 3.06 -4.93 -8.62
CA ARG A 47 4.25 -5.14 -7.80
C ARG A 47 4.02 -4.86 -6.31
N ILE A 48 3.25 -3.83 -5.99
CA ILE A 48 2.82 -3.54 -4.62
C ILE A 48 2.03 -4.72 -4.04
N TYR A 49 1.12 -5.30 -4.81
CA TYR A 49 0.38 -6.48 -4.35
C TYR A 49 1.32 -7.67 -4.07
N GLU A 50 2.23 -7.98 -4.98
CA GLU A 50 3.19 -9.10 -4.80
C GLU A 50 4.02 -8.97 -3.52
N ILE A 51 4.45 -7.76 -3.17
CA ILE A 51 5.26 -7.49 -1.98
C ILE A 51 4.41 -7.50 -0.70
N THR A 52 3.21 -6.94 -0.77
CA THR A 52 2.37 -6.69 0.41
C THR A 52 1.43 -7.84 0.72
N GLU A 53 1.21 -8.74 -0.24
CA GLU A 53 0.26 -9.85 -0.19
C GLU A 53 -1.16 -9.37 0.17
N GLY A 54 -1.52 -8.16 -0.26
CA GLY A 54 -2.83 -7.57 0.01
C GLY A 54 -3.03 -7.03 1.43
N VAL A 55 -1.99 -7.03 2.29
CA VAL A 55 -2.12 -6.58 3.68
C VAL A 55 -2.24 -5.05 3.74
N PRO A 56 -3.38 -4.47 4.18
CA PRO A 56 -3.64 -3.02 4.07
C PRO A 56 -2.57 -2.14 4.72
N ARG A 57 -2.03 -2.56 5.87
CA ARG A 57 -0.95 -1.82 6.56
C ARG A 57 0.34 -1.81 5.75
N LYS A 58 0.73 -2.94 5.15
CA LYS A 58 1.92 -3.02 4.29
C LYS A 58 1.73 -2.18 3.02
N ILE A 59 0.54 -2.26 2.41
CA ILE A 59 0.16 -1.44 1.24
C ILE A 59 0.33 0.05 1.53
N ASN A 60 -0.27 0.54 2.62
CA ASN A 60 -0.19 1.96 2.95
C ASN A 60 1.26 2.42 3.16
N ASN A 61 2.04 1.68 3.93
CA ASN A 61 3.44 2.04 4.19
C ASN A 61 4.26 2.12 2.91
N LEU A 62 4.14 1.12 2.02
CA LEU A 62 4.86 1.10 0.75
C LEU A 62 4.40 2.24 -0.18
N CYS A 63 3.09 2.49 -0.28
CA CYS A 63 2.55 3.59 -1.08
C CYS A 63 3.02 4.96 -0.58
N ASP A 64 3.05 5.19 0.74
CA ASP A 64 3.46 6.46 1.32
C ASP A 64 4.96 6.74 1.05
N LEU A 65 5.82 5.72 1.22
CA LEU A 65 7.23 5.81 0.84
C LEU A 65 7.41 6.05 -0.67
N SER A 66 6.63 5.36 -1.50
CA SER A 66 6.68 5.49 -2.96
C SER A 66 6.30 6.90 -3.41
N LEU A 67 5.29 7.49 -2.78
CA LEU A 67 4.88 8.88 -3.02
C LEU A 67 5.97 9.86 -2.61
N LEU A 68 6.62 9.64 -1.46
CA LEU A 68 7.72 10.48 -0.98
C LEU A 68 8.94 10.43 -1.93
N VAL A 69 9.37 9.22 -2.31
CA VAL A 69 10.50 9.02 -3.23
C VAL A 69 10.17 9.56 -4.61
N GLY A 70 8.99 9.26 -5.14
CA GLY A 70 8.53 9.78 -6.44
C GLY A 70 8.48 11.30 -6.48
N PHE A 71 8.01 11.94 -5.40
CA PHE A 71 8.04 13.39 -5.25
C PHE A 71 9.49 13.92 -5.23
N SER A 72 10.38 13.31 -4.46
CA SER A 72 11.78 13.74 -4.40
C SER A 72 12.52 13.62 -5.75
N LYS A 73 12.11 12.68 -6.60
CA LYS A 73 12.64 12.49 -7.96
C LYS A 73 11.95 13.37 -9.02
N ASN A 74 11.04 14.28 -8.63
CA ASN A 74 10.20 15.08 -9.54
C ASN A 74 9.41 14.22 -10.56
N GLY A 75 9.08 12.98 -10.21
CA GLY A 75 8.32 12.07 -11.04
C GLY A 75 6.83 12.40 -11.05
N LYS A 76 6.19 12.33 -12.22
CA LYS A 76 4.72 12.48 -12.34
C LYS A 76 3.96 11.17 -12.12
N MET A 77 4.64 10.03 -12.27
CA MET A 77 4.09 8.70 -12.11
C MET A 77 5.07 7.82 -11.33
N ILE A 78 4.53 6.86 -10.58
CA ILE A 78 5.26 5.84 -9.85
C ILE A 78 5.24 4.56 -10.68
N ASP A 79 6.43 4.14 -11.08
CA ASP A 79 6.70 2.91 -11.81
C ASP A 79 7.19 1.81 -10.84
N PRO A 80 7.26 0.54 -11.29
CA PRO A 80 7.80 -0.54 -10.46
C PRO A 80 9.25 -0.32 -10.01
N GLN A 81 10.06 0.48 -10.71
CA GLN A 81 11.45 0.72 -10.32
C GLN A 81 11.54 1.47 -8.99
N ILE A 82 10.67 2.46 -8.77
CA ILE A 82 10.60 3.15 -7.47
C ILE A 82 10.25 2.17 -6.34
N ILE A 83 9.39 1.20 -6.61
CA ILE A 83 9.01 0.17 -5.64
C ILE A 83 10.22 -0.70 -5.28
N GLU A 84 10.97 -1.15 -6.29
CA GLU A 84 12.20 -1.94 -6.08
C GLU A 84 13.28 -1.17 -5.31
N ASP A 85 13.48 0.11 -5.64
CA ASP A 85 14.46 0.96 -4.96
C ASP A 85 14.17 1.02 -3.45
N ILE A 86 12.90 1.19 -3.06
CA ILE A 86 12.46 1.26 -1.65
C ILE A 86 12.71 -0.05 -0.90
N ILE A 87 12.48 -1.18 -1.58
CA ILE A 87 12.71 -2.50 -1.01
C ILE A 87 14.22 -2.76 -0.85
N SER A 88 15.01 -2.39 -1.85
CA SER A 88 16.46 -2.54 -1.83
C SER A 88 17.12 -1.68 -0.74
N ASP A 89 16.57 -0.49 -0.47
CA ASP A 89 17.07 0.42 0.57
C ASP A 89 16.69 -0.04 2.00
N GLY A 90 15.90 -1.12 2.14
CA GLY A 90 15.53 -1.68 3.43
C GLY A 90 14.49 -0.86 4.20
N ALA A 91 13.80 0.08 3.54
CA ALA A 91 12.80 0.94 4.19
C ALA A 91 11.54 0.21 4.68
N LEU A 92 11.45 -1.11 4.44
CA LEU A 92 10.33 -1.98 4.80
C LEU A 92 10.68 -3.10 5.81
N LEU A 93 11.88 -3.09 6.39
CA LEU A 93 12.26 -3.96 7.52
C LEU A 93 12.41 -3.19 8.84
#